data_AF-N6TNX0-F1
#
_entry.id   AF-N6TNX0-F1
#
_cell.length_a   1.000
_cell.length_b   1.000
_cell.length_c   1.000
_cell.angle_alpha   90.00
_cell.angle_beta   90.00
_cell.angle_gamma   90.00
#
_symmetry.space_group_name_H-M   'P 1'
#
loop_
_entity.id
_entity.type
_entity.pdbx_description
1 polymer ?
#
loop_
_entity_poly.entity_id
_entity_poly.type
_entity_poly.pdbx_seq_one_letter_code
_entity_poly.pdbx_strand_id
1 'polypeptide(L)'
;MRFTLCLLVALLLAVVDKSAGLKCYTCSATENDSDTSCDDDLDSLGKTGITDCDKKFCTIVRLDYIDPKGKLASLSRNCVDKVPADGITEDSTYRTYQRSCKTDLCNSGSGKSDSNSGTSDLGDKSTIYAPGTGISAANSIVAGALSAICVILVLLN
;
A
#
# COMPACT_ATOMS: atom_id res chain seq x y z
N MET A 1 37.76 25.06 9.14
CA MET A 1 36.32 25.31 9.44
C MET A 1 35.41 25.16 8.23
N ARG A 2 35.67 25.81 7.08
CA ARG A 2 34.80 25.72 5.89
C ARG A 2 34.77 24.32 5.23
N PHE A 3 35.92 23.65 5.15
CA PHE A 3 36.04 22.28 4.62
C PHE A 3 35.28 21.24 5.45
N THR A 4 35.37 21.34 6.77
CA THR A 4 34.75 20.40 7.71
C THR A 4 33.21 20.47 7.63
N LEU A 5 32.66 21.66 7.39
CA LEU A 5 31.23 21.89 7.25
C LEU A 5 30.66 21.27 5.95
N CYS A 6 31.38 21.42 4.83
CA CYS A 6 30.96 20.82 3.55
C CYS A 6 30.97 19.28 3.60
N LEU A 7 31.97 18.68 4.24
CA LEU A 7 32.05 17.23 4.42
C LEU A 7 30.89 16.71 5.28
N LEU A 8 30.55 17.43 6.36
CA LEU A 8 29.44 17.08 7.25
C LEU A 8 28.08 17.16 6.55
N VAL A 9 27.85 18.20 5.73
CA VAL A 9 26.62 18.37 4.96
C VAL A 9 26.49 17.29 3.87
N ALA A 10 27.59 16.95 3.19
CA ALA A 10 27.59 15.87 2.20
C ALA A 10 27.30 14.49 2.84
N LEU A 11 27.85 14.24 4.04
CA LEU A 11 27.58 13.01 4.79
C LEU A 11 26.12 12.93 5.24
N LEU A 12 25.53 14.04 5.71
CA LEU A 12 24.13 14.13 6.13
C LEU A 12 23.14 13.90 4.97
N LEU A 13 23.46 14.36 3.76
CA LEU A 13 22.62 14.15 2.58
C LEU A 13 22.73 12.74 2.01
N ALA A 14 23.83 12.02 2.27
CA ALA A 14 24.02 10.64 1.82
C ALA A 14 23.20 9.62 2.63
N VAL A 15 22.65 10.00 3.79
CA VAL A 15 21.86 9.11 4.69
C VAL A 15 20.35 9.26 4.52
N VAL A 16 19.89 10.02 3.52
CA VAL A 16 18.45 10.16 3.24
C VAL A 16 17.98 8.91 2.50
N ASP A 17 17.85 7.80 3.23
CA ASP A 17 17.15 6.62 2.76
C ASP A 17 15.68 7.00 2.59
N LYS A 18 15.20 7.03 1.34
CA LYS A 18 13.75 6.99 1.11
C LYS A 18 13.29 5.61 1.53
N SER A 19 12.77 5.49 2.75
CA SER A 19 12.06 4.28 3.16
C SER A 19 10.94 4.07 2.15
N ALA A 20 11.00 2.97 1.39
CA ALA A 20 9.87 2.56 0.57
C ALA A 20 8.69 2.34 1.50
N GLY A 21 7.62 3.12 1.33
CA GLY A 21 6.41 2.99 2.13
C GLY A 21 5.68 1.72 1.78
N LEU A 22 4.81 1.28 2.70
CA LEU A 22 3.94 0.13 2.48
C LEU A 22 3.04 0.42 1.27
N LYS A 23 3.00 -0.49 0.28
CA LYS A 23 2.10 -0.29 -0.88
C LYS A 23 0.75 -0.90 -0.59
N CYS A 24 -0.33 -0.13 -0.76
CA CYS A 24 -1.69 -0.63 -0.56
C CYS A 24 -2.55 -0.30 -1.78
N TYR A 25 -3.54 -1.15 -2.06
CA TYR A 25 -4.64 -0.72 -2.91
C TYR A 25 -5.43 0.38 -2.21
N THR A 26 -5.77 1.44 -2.94
CA THR A 26 -6.54 2.58 -2.46
C THR A 26 -7.62 2.93 -3.47
N CYS A 27 -8.85 2.53 -3.18
CA CYS A 27 -10.01 2.73 -4.04
C CYS A 27 -11.29 2.63 -3.22
N SER A 28 -12.40 3.04 -3.82
CA SER A 28 -13.72 2.81 -3.27
C SER A 28 -14.70 2.44 -4.37
N ALA A 29 -15.70 1.66 -4.02
CA ALA A 29 -16.86 1.40 -4.86
C ALA A 29 -18.13 1.43 -3.99
N THR A 30 -19.23 1.82 -4.60
CA THR A 30 -20.58 1.83 -4.05
C THR A 30 -21.51 1.09 -4.99
N GLU A 31 -22.69 0.70 -4.51
CA GLU A 31 -23.67 -0.04 -5.33
C GLU A 31 -24.13 0.69 -6.62
N ASN A 32 -23.94 2.01 -6.68
CA ASN A 32 -24.36 2.85 -7.80
C ASN A 32 -23.20 3.20 -8.75
N ASP A 33 -21.98 2.80 -8.43
CA ASP A 33 -20.82 3.10 -9.27
C ASP A 33 -20.85 2.24 -10.53
N SER A 34 -20.62 2.88 -11.67
CA SER A 34 -20.46 2.19 -12.96
C SER A 34 -19.10 1.48 -13.08
N ASP A 35 -18.14 1.91 -12.26
CA ASP A 35 -16.81 1.33 -12.17
C ASP A 35 -16.74 0.42 -10.95
N THR A 36 -16.77 -0.89 -11.19
CA THR A 36 -16.70 -1.92 -10.15
C THR A 36 -15.30 -2.40 -9.88
N SER A 37 -14.27 -1.86 -10.56
CA SER A 37 -12.89 -2.35 -10.53
C SER A 37 -12.29 -2.47 -9.13
N CYS A 38 -12.76 -1.64 -8.18
CA CYS A 38 -12.36 -1.77 -6.80
C CYS A 38 -12.83 -3.10 -6.18
N ASP A 39 -13.98 -3.67 -6.56
CA ASP A 39 -14.46 -4.96 -6.04
C ASP A 39 -13.93 -6.17 -6.81
N ASP A 40 -13.95 -6.11 -8.14
CA ASP A 40 -13.83 -7.30 -9.01
C ASP A 40 -12.59 -7.34 -9.92
N ASP A 41 -11.94 -6.21 -10.20
CA ASP A 41 -10.78 -6.13 -11.09
C ASP A 41 -9.77 -5.05 -10.64
N LEU A 42 -9.05 -5.34 -9.55
CA LEU A 42 -8.04 -4.42 -9.00
C LEU A 42 -6.87 -4.17 -9.96
N ASP A 43 -6.61 -5.07 -10.90
CA ASP A 43 -5.50 -4.93 -11.85
C ASP A 43 -5.79 -3.83 -12.88
N SER A 44 -7.06 -3.65 -13.25
CA SER A 44 -7.50 -2.56 -14.14
C SER A 44 -7.28 -1.16 -13.56
N LEU A 45 -7.23 -1.02 -12.22
CA LEU A 45 -6.92 0.26 -11.56
C LEU A 45 -5.49 0.73 -11.82
N GLY A 46 -4.60 -0.17 -12.26
CA GLY A 46 -3.21 0.13 -12.57
C GLY A 46 -2.46 0.83 -11.42
N LYS A 47 -1.53 1.72 -11.79
CA LYS A 47 -0.74 2.48 -10.78
C LYS A 47 -1.57 3.49 -10.00
N THR A 48 -2.71 3.94 -10.53
CA THR A 48 -3.61 4.89 -9.88
C THR A 48 -4.36 4.28 -8.70
N GLY A 49 -4.58 2.96 -8.71
CA GLY A 49 -5.17 2.23 -7.59
C GLY A 49 -4.19 1.84 -6.49
N ILE A 50 -2.90 2.16 -6.62
CA ILE A 50 -1.86 1.76 -5.66
C ILE A 50 -1.23 3.01 -5.05
N THR A 51 -1.28 3.11 -3.74
CA THR A 51 -0.62 4.18 -2.98
C THR A 51 0.64 3.66 -2.28
N ASP A 52 1.73 4.42 -2.39
CA ASP A 52 2.93 4.28 -1.54
C ASP A 52 2.65 4.98 -0.21
N CYS A 53 2.29 4.20 0.80
CA CYS A 53 1.74 4.72 2.05
C CYS A 53 2.84 5.01 3.08
N ASP A 54 2.72 6.16 3.74
CA ASP A 54 3.46 6.51 4.96
C ASP A 54 2.87 5.86 6.23
N LYS A 55 2.00 4.86 6.04
CA LYS A 55 1.16 4.23 7.06
C LYS A 55 1.53 2.76 7.27
N LYS A 56 1.07 2.21 8.39
CA LYS A 56 1.51 0.87 8.87
C LYS A 56 0.65 -0.29 8.39
N PHE A 57 -0.58 -0.04 7.95
CA PHE A 57 -1.54 -1.09 7.62
C PHE A 57 -2.27 -0.77 6.32
N CYS A 58 -2.45 -1.77 5.47
CA CYS A 58 -3.48 -1.77 4.44
C CYS A 58 -4.80 -2.25 5.05
N THR A 59 -5.91 -1.70 4.59
CA THR A 59 -7.25 -2.02 5.07
C THR A 59 -8.20 -2.26 3.91
N ILE A 60 -9.21 -3.09 4.18
CA ILE A 60 -10.38 -3.26 3.34
C ILE A 60 -11.61 -3.31 4.26
N VAL A 61 -12.57 -2.44 3.96
CA VAL A 61 -13.85 -2.35 4.65
C VAL A 61 -14.94 -2.60 3.60
N ARG A 62 -15.72 -3.67 3.81
CA ARG A 62 -16.82 -4.05 2.93
C ARG A 62 -18.13 -4.02 3.68
N LEU A 63 -19.14 -3.39 3.10
CA LEU A 63 -20.51 -3.43 3.57
C LEU A 63 -21.35 -4.16 2.53
N ASP A 64 -21.95 -5.28 2.92
CA ASP A 64 -22.95 -5.97 2.12
C ASP A 64 -24.33 -5.73 2.75
N TYR A 65 -25.37 -5.61 1.93
CA TYR A 65 -26.76 -5.67 2.37
C TYR A 65 -27.07 -7.06 2.95
N ILE A 66 -27.79 -7.06 4.09
CA ILE A 66 -28.39 -8.28 4.65
C ILE A 66 -29.50 -8.79 3.72
N ASP A 67 -30.28 -7.87 3.15
CA ASP A 67 -31.33 -8.14 2.17
C ASP A 67 -31.34 -7.04 1.07
N PRO A 68 -31.12 -7.38 -0.21
CA PRO A 68 -30.82 -8.71 -0.74
C PRO A 68 -29.44 -9.20 -0.31
N LYS A 69 -29.38 -10.44 0.17
CA LYS A 69 -28.18 -11.04 0.76
C LYS A 69 -26.99 -10.97 -0.18
N GLY A 70 -25.90 -10.38 0.30
CA GLY A 70 -24.60 -10.38 -0.39
C GLY A 70 -24.47 -9.34 -1.51
N LYS A 71 -25.50 -8.51 -1.72
CA LYS A 71 -25.38 -7.33 -2.58
C LYS A 71 -24.43 -6.33 -1.92
N LEU A 72 -23.41 -5.90 -2.64
CA LEU A 72 -22.48 -4.88 -2.17
C LEU A 72 -23.23 -3.56 -1.94
N ALA A 73 -23.05 -2.94 -0.78
CA ALA A 73 -23.46 -1.56 -0.52
C ALA A 73 -22.29 -0.60 -0.75
N SER A 74 -21.14 -0.91 -0.12
CA SER A 74 -19.90 -0.17 -0.34
C SER A 74 -18.66 -1.00 -0.03
N LEU A 75 -17.56 -0.61 -0.65
CA LEU A 75 -16.24 -1.17 -0.48
C LEU A 75 -15.22 -0.04 -0.43
N SER A 76 -14.30 -0.09 0.53
CA SER A 76 -13.20 0.85 0.61
C SER A 76 -11.91 0.13 0.93
N ARG A 77 -10.87 0.48 0.19
CA ARG A 77 -9.48 0.09 0.44
C ARG A 77 -8.67 1.33 0.75
N ASN A 78 -7.88 1.26 1.81
CA ASN A 78 -7.08 2.39 2.25
C ASN A 78 -5.84 1.93 3.03
N CYS A 79 -4.97 2.87 3.40
CA CYS A 79 -3.89 2.66 4.34
C CYS A 79 -3.98 3.59 5.54
N VAL A 80 -3.73 3.02 6.74
CA VAL A 80 -3.98 3.70 8.02
C VAL A 80 -2.89 3.38 9.05
N ASP A 81 -2.71 4.28 10.02
CA ASP A 81 -1.78 4.07 11.14
C ASP A 81 -2.36 3.20 12.26
N LYS A 82 -3.69 3.28 12.43
CA LYS A 82 -4.44 2.56 13.46
C LYS A 82 -5.62 1.89 12.80
N VAL A 83 -5.79 0.61 13.08
CA VAL A 83 -6.89 -0.21 12.58
C VAL A 83 -7.90 -0.41 13.71
N PRO A 84 -9.21 -0.26 13.45
CA PRO A 84 -10.22 -0.84 14.33
C PRO A 84 -10.12 -2.37 14.31
N ALA A 85 -10.78 -3.06 15.23
CA ALA A 85 -10.68 -4.51 15.34
C ALA A 85 -11.16 -5.20 14.04
N ASP A 86 -10.32 -6.07 13.49
CA ASP A 86 -10.71 -6.95 12.39
C ASP A 86 -11.87 -7.85 12.84
N GLY A 87 -12.86 -8.03 11.98
CA GLY A 87 -14.02 -8.85 12.30
C GLY A 87 -15.20 -8.60 11.39
N ILE A 88 -16.31 -9.26 11.74
CA ILE A 88 -17.59 -9.12 11.05
C ILE A 88 -18.58 -8.57 12.08
N THR A 89 -19.24 -7.47 11.73
CA THR A 89 -20.34 -6.91 12.52
C THR A 89 -21.60 -6.84 11.66
N GLU A 90 -22.76 -7.00 12.28
CA GLU A 90 -24.04 -6.97 11.60
C GLU A 90 -24.99 -6.04 12.34
N ASP A 91 -25.77 -5.27 11.58
CA ASP A 91 -26.96 -4.58 12.05
C ASP A 91 -28.20 -5.04 11.26
N SER A 92 -29.32 -4.33 11.38
CA SER A 92 -30.57 -4.70 10.69
C SER A 92 -30.50 -4.60 9.17
N THR A 93 -29.51 -3.89 8.63
CA THR A 93 -29.43 -3.49 7.22
C THR A 93 -28.17 -4.03 6.56
N TYR A 94 -27.04 -3.99 7.27
CA TYR A 94 -25.71 -4.26 6.72
C TYR A 94 -24.94 -5.31 7.51
N ARG A 95 -24.15 -6.08 6.76
CA ARG A 95 -23.02 -6.84 7.28
C ARG A 95 -21.73 -6.13 6.90
N THR A 96 -20.99 -5.69 7.90
CA THR A 96 -19.69 -5.03 7.74
C THR A 96 -18.57 -6.04 7.97
N TYR A 97 -17.68 -6.16 6.99
CA TYR A 97 -16.43 -6.89 7.10
C TYR A 97 -15.29 -5.89 7.18
N GLN A 98 -14.44 -6.05 8.19
CA GLN A 98 -13.27 -5.23 8.35
C GLN A 98 -12.03 -6.10 8.46
N ARG A 99 -11.03 -5.80 7.62
CA ARG A 99 -9.76 -6.53 7.56
C ARG A 99 -8.59 -5.57 7.46
N SER A 100 -7.47 -5.96 8.05
CA SER A 100 -6.20 -5.26 7.94
C SER A 100 -5.02 -6.21 7.74
N CYS A 101 -3.94 -5.69 7.15
CA CYS A 101 -2.72 -6.43 6.87
C CYS A 101 -1.52 -5.47 6.70
N LYS A 102 -0.28 -5.99 6.67
CA LYS A 102 0.96 -5.20 6.77
C LYS A 102 1.99 -5.45 5.66
N THR A 103 1.64 -6.23 4.64
CA THR A 103 2.53 -6.53 3.51
C THR A 103 2.05 -5.79 2.27
N ASP A 104 2.95 -5.56 1.31
CA ASP A 104 2.58 -4.85 0.08
C ASP A 104 1.40 -5.54 -0.61
N LEU A 105 0.41 -4.71 -1.00
CA LEU A 105 -0.77 -5.07 -1.77
C LEU A 105 -1.64 -6.18 -1.15
N CYS A 106 -1.53 -6.39 0.16
CA CYS A 106 -2.20 -7.48 0.87
C CYS A 106 -3.73 -7.31 0.98
N ASN A 107 -4.26 -6.11 0.74
CA ASN A 107 -5.69 -5.83 0.74
C ASN A 107 -6.35 -6.11 -0.62
N SER A 108 -5.84 -7.09 -1.38
CA SER A 108 -6.32 -7.48 -2.71
C SER A 108 -7.58 -8.35 -2.69
N GLY A 109 -7.90 -8.99 -1.56
CA GLY A 109 -9.05 -9.88 -1.45
C GLY A 109 -10.41 -9.18 -1.55
N SER A 110 -11.48 -9.97 -1.51
CA SER A 110 -12.87 -9.50 -1.54
C SER A 110 -13.35 -8.82 -0.26
N GLY A 111 -12.55 -8.87 0.81
CA GLY A 111 -12.89 -8.35 2.14
C GLY A 111 -13.73 -9.28 3.00
N LYS A 112 -14.26 -10.39 2.46
CA LYS A 112 -15.14 -11.31 3.21
C LYS A 112 -14.37 -12.31 4.08
N SER A 113 -13.25 -12.85 3.59
CA SER A 113 -12.48 -13.88 4.29
C SER A 113 -11.68 -13.31 5.47
N ASP A 114 -11.52 -14.08 6.54
CA ASP A 114 -10.70 -13.69 7.70
C ASP A 114 -9.21 -13.75 7.35
N SER A 115 -8.48 -12.67 7.63
CA SER A 115 -7.04 -12.50 7.40
C SER A 115 -6.14 -13.48 8.18
N ASN A 116 -6.70 -14.49 8.86
CA ASN A 116 -5.96 -15.42 9.71
C ASN A 116 -5.83 -16.83 9.14
N SER A 117 -6.10 -17.00 7.84
CA SER A 117 -5.81 -18.24 7.13
C SER A 117 -4.57 -18.04 6.25
N GLY A 118 -3.42 -18.45 6.78
CA GLY A 118 -2.27 -18.90 5.98
C GLY A 118 -2.57 -20.18 5.18
N THR A 119 -3.83 -20.37 4.79
CA THR A 119 -4.29 -21.40 3.88
C THR A 119 -4.94 -20.66 2.74
N SER A 120 -4.17 -20.48 1.67
CA SER A 120 -4.70 -20.33 0.33
C SER A 120 -5.86 -21.31 0.19
N ASP A 121 -7.10 -20.82 0.18
CA ASP A 121 -8.20 -21.61 -0.32
C ASP A 121 -7.92 -21.78 -1.80
N LEU A 122 -7.39 -22.96 -2.14
CA LEU A 122 -6.98 -23.40 -3.46
C LEU A 122 -8.24 -23.69 -4.29
N GLY A 123 -9.03 -22.66 -4.49
CA GLY A 123 -10.35 -22.70 -5.07
C GLY A 123 -10.47 -22.01 -6.43
N ASP A 124 -9.38 -21.79 -7.15
CA ASP A 124 -9.45 -21.70 -8.61
C ASP A 124 -8.09 -21.95 -9.26
N LYS A 125 -8.07 -22.70 -10.35
CA LYS A 125 -6.86 -23.01 -11.11
C LYS A 125 -6.41 -21.78 -11.89
N SER A 126 -5.75 -20.83 -11.27
CA SER A 126 -4.96 -19.80 -11.95
C SER A 126 -4.01 -19.12 -10.97
N THR A 127 -2.72 -19.44 -11.13
CA THR A 127 -1.55 -18.65 -10.74
C THR A 127 -1.56 -18.05 -9.32
N ILE A 128 -0.81 -18.68 -8.41
CA ILE A 128 -0.40 -18.02 -7.17
C ILE A 128 0.48 -16.82 -7.52
N TYR A 129 -0.10 -15.62 -7.47
CA TYR A 129 0.65 -14.39 -7.51
C TYR A 129 1.21 -14.13 -6.12
N ALA A 130 2.45 -14.55 -5.90
CA ALA A 130 3.27 -14.02 -4.81
C ALA A 130 3.93 -12.74 -5.34
N PRO A 131 3.57 -11.54 -4.85
CA PRO A 131 4.38 -10.36 -5.10
C PRO A 131 5.79 -10.72 -4.65
N GLY A 132 6.75 -10.68 -5.59
CA GLY A 132 8.14 -10.92 -5.26
C GLY A 132 8.51 -10.03 -4.09
N THR A 133 9.35 -10.52 -3.18
CA THR A 133 10.07 -9.66 -2.25
C THR A 133 10.92 -8.73 -3.10
N GLY A 134 10.31 -7.64 -3.54
CA GLY A 134 10.96 -6.57 -4.25
C GLY A 134 11.95 -6.00 -3.28
N ILE A 135 13.18 -6.49 -3.34
CA ILE A 135 14.32 -5.73 -2.88
C ILE A 135 14.22 -4.46 -3.69
N SER A 136 13.67 -3.41 -3.09
CA SER A 136 13.69 -2.07 -3.65
C SER A 136 15.16 -1.76 -3.84
N ALA A 137 15.66 -2.01 -5.05
CA ALA A 137 16.90 -1.42 -5.49
C ALA A 137 16.63 0.09 -5.43
N ALA A 138 17.09 0.70 -4.36
CA ALA A 138 17.13 2.14 -4.24
C ALA A 138 17.91 2.63 -5.45
N ASN A 139 17.20 3.18 -6.45
CA ASN A 139 17.83 3.97 -7.48
C ASN A 139 18.28 5.27 -6.81
N SER A 140 19.40 5.20 -6.11
CA SER A 140 20.09 6.33 -5.51
C SER A 140 20.81 7.11 -6.59
N ILE A 141 20.07 7.88 -7.38
CA ILE A 141 20.62 8.95 -8.21
C ILE A 141 19.50 10.00 -8.24
N VAL A 142 19.56 11.10 -7.48
CA VAL A 142 20.32 12.32 -7.82
C VAL A 142 20.71 13.05 -6.53
N ALA A 143 21.85 12.68 -5.95
CA ALA A 143 22.62 13.54 -5.03
C ALA A 143 24.09 13.66 -5.48
N GLY A 144 24.42 13.11 -6.66
CA GLY A 144 25.79 13.10 -7.20
C GLY A 144 26.24 14.42 -7.83
N ALA A 145 25.31 15.21 -8.39
CA ALA A 145 25.70 16.42 -9.13
C ALA A 145 26.15 17.57 -8.21
N LEU A 146 25.46 17.80 -7.08
CA LEU A 146 25.82 18.85 -6.12
C LEU A 146 27.01 18.45 -5.24
N SER A 147 27.15 17.16 -4.89
CA SER A 147 28.30 16.68 -4.11
C SER A 147 29.60 16.64 -4.92
N ALA A 148 29.55 16.27 -6.21
CA ALA A 148 30.72 16.29 -7.09
C ALA A 148 31.27 17.71 -7.28
N ILE A 149 30.41 18.72 -7.43
CA ILE A 149 30.82 20.13 -7.56
C ILE A 149 31.52 20.61 -6.28
N CYS A 150 31.01 20.25 -5.10
CA CYS A 150 31.66 20.59 -3.83
C CYS A 150 33.03 19.90 -3.65
N VAL A 151 33.18 18.65 -4.08
CA VAL A 151 34.47 17.92 -4.03
C VAL A 151 35.47 18.50 -5.03
N ILE A 152 35.04 18.85 -6.24
CA ILE A 152 35.91 19.45 -7.27
C ILE A 152 36.40 20.84 -6.86
N LEU A 153 35.53 21.69 -6.30
CA LEU A 153 35.91 23.00 -5.76
C LEU A 153 36.86 22.93 -4.55
N VAL A 154 36.83 21.80 -3.83
CA VAL A 154 37.74 21.47 -2.70
C VAL A 154 39.11 20.99 -3.19
N LEU A 155 39.19 20.32 -4.35
CA LEU A 155 40.46 19.83 -4.92
C LEU A 155 41.20 20.90 -5.75
N LEU A 156 40.50 21.95 -6.18
CA LEU A 156 41.04 23.04 -7.01
C LEU A 156 41.53 24.26 -6.20
N ASN A 157 41.44 24.21 -4.87
CA ASN A 157 41.75 25.32 -3.95
C ASN A 157 42.58 24.82 -2.77
#